data_AF-B4H034-F1
#
_entry.id   AF-B4H034-F1
#
_cell.length_a   1.000
_cell.length_b   1.000
_cell.length_c   1.000
_cell.angle_alpha   90.00
_cell.angle_beta   90.00
_cell.angle_gamma   90.00
#
_symmetry.space_group_name_H-M   'P 1'
#
loop_
_entity.id
_entity.type
_entity.pdbx_description
1 polymer ?
#
loop_
_entity_poly.entity_id
_entity_poly.type
_entity_poly.pdbx_seq_one_letter_code
_entity_poly.pdbx_strand_id
1 'polypeptide(L)'
;MLRVTQTKNALLDGATIAEDLYTTPKDCEEGFESLELPGKNPKKLSPLLRAGVLTTVRGSAYMEYGNTKVMAIVAPPHELMRATARRMNMGVINCFVNFAAFATGELESVPEREKHLGSMLSKALEPVVCRTEFLNFQLDIRVLILDDDGCLLSTAINCCGVALVECGISTYDLVTASTACIYRDNVFLNPTAKEEELLRKHRGGHALAGSENSSSTTTGAPQEHGLITTASMDTFDQLAQCQQCGYLSPGTYVKLLDYTLAINKSLRQIIRRVLTARIKEQHELDVREKAESALEDQRLAEIIERLGRQGLDEFIQSTIKEDPFVKR
;
A
#
# COMPACT_ATOMS: atom_id res chain seq x y z
N MET A 1 -36.12 20.96 -35.14
CA MET A 1 -34.94 20.33 -35.78
C MET A 1 -34.08 19.64 -34.73
N LEU A 2 -34.50 18.44 -34.30
CA LEU A 2 -33.68 17.57 -33.45
C LEU A 2 -32.98 16.58 -34.39
N ARG A 3 -31.65 16.66 -34.51
CA ARG A 3 -30.84 15.67 -35.23
C ARG A 3 -30.80 14.41 -34.37
N VAL A 4 -31.60 13.41 -34.75
CA VAL A 4 -31.44 12.05 -34.26
C VAL A 4 -30.30 11.43 -35.07
N THR A 5 -29.11 11.34 -34.46
CA THR A 5 -28.04 10.48 -34.98
C THR A 5 -28.47 9.04 -34.77
N GLN A 6 -28.90 8.38 -35.86
CA GLN A 6 -29.08 6.94 -35.88
C GLN A 6 -27.71 6.28 -35.68
N THR A 7 -27.45 5.79 -34.47
CA THR A 7 -26.44 4.75 -34.25
C THR A 7 -26.92 3.50 -34.96
N LYS A 8 -26.25 3.14 -36.06
CA LYS A 8 -26.43 1.85 -36.71
C LYS A 8 -26.09 0.75 -35.70
N ASN A 9 -27.10 0.03 -35.23
CA ASN A 9 -26.90 -1.18 -34.45
C ASN A 9 -26.39 -2.27 -35.39
N ALA A 10 -25.09 -2.52 -35.38
CA ALA A 10 -24.40 -3.56 -36.18
C ALA A 10 -24.66 -5.00 -35.68
N LEU A 11 -25.78 -5.24 -35.00
CA LEU A 11 -26.18 -6.55 -34.46
C LEU A 11 -27.16 -7.32 -35.37
N LEU A 12 -27.70 -6.66 -36.40
CA LEU A 12 -28.74 -7.24 -37.28
C LEU A 12 -28.26 -7.55 -38.70
N ASP A 13 -27.15 -6.97 -39.13
CA ASP A 13 -26.46 -7.39 -40.34
C ASP A 13 -25.49 -8.49 -39.93
N GLY A 14 -25.68 -9.71 -40.39
CA GLY A 14 -24.89 -10.91 -40.05
C GLY A 14 -23.43 -10.87 -40.48
N ALA A 15 -22.73 -9.76 -40.25
CA ALA A 15 -21.29 -9.71 -40.17
C ALA A 15 -20.87 -10.58 -38.98
N THR A 16 -20.10 -11.62 -39.29
CA THR A 16 -19.35 -12.43 -38.33
C THR A 16 -18.74 -11.48 -37.31
N ILE A 17 -19.19 -11.58 -36.05
CA ILE A 17 -18.58 -10.85 -34.93
C ILE A 17 -17.11 -11.25 -34.99
N ALA A 18 -16.27 -10.28 -35.37
CA ALA A 18 -14.91 -10.53 -35.83
C ALA A 18 -14.16 -11.45 -34.86
N GLU A 19 -13.57 -12.52 -35.41
CA GLU A 19 -12.64 -13.44 -34.75
C GLU A 19 -11.43 -12.70 -34.13
N ASP A 20 -11.24 -11.42 -34.47
CA ASP A 20 -10.20 -10.52 -33.95
C ASP A 20 -10.33 -10.16 -32.46
N LEU A 21 -11.51 -10.30 -31.85
CA LEU A 21 -11.71 -9.98 -30.42
C LEU A 21 -11.22 -11.09 -29.47
N TYR A 22 -10.92 -12.28 -30.00
CA TYR A 22 -10.64 -13.49 -29.22
C TYR A 22 -9.33 -14.18 -29.60
N THR A 23 -8.58 -13.63 -30.56
CA THR A 23 -7.25 -14.13 -30.88
C THR A 23 -6.28 -13.67 -29.78
N THR A 24 -5.56 -14.61 -29.14
CA THR A 24 -4.42 -14.24 -28.29
C THR A 24 -3.43 -13.46 -29.16
N PRO A 25 -3.13 -12.19 -28.86
CA PRO A 25 -2.19 -11.42 -29.67
C PRO A 25 -0.88 -12.19 -29.78
N LYS A 26 -0.28 -12.34 -30.96
CA LYS A 26 1.03 -13.02 -31.10
C LYS A 26 2.10 -12.39 -30.18
N ASP A 27 1.96 -11.09 -29.92
CA ASP A 27 2.75 -10.30 -28.97
C ASP A 27 2.77 -10.88 -27.54
N CYS A 28 1.72 -11.60 -27.15
CA CYS A 28 1.64 -12.27 -25.84
C CYS A 28 2.59 -13.48 -25.73
N GLU A 29 2.78 -14.21 -26.84
CA GLU A 29 3.69 -15.36 -26.92
C GLU A 29 5.14 -14.89 -26.81
N GLU A 30 5.49 -13.88 -27.61
CA GLU A 30 6.82 -13.24 -27.60
C GLU A 30 7.13 -12.62 -26.23
N GLY A 31 6.13 -11.98 -25.61
CA GLY A 31 6.25 -11.41 -24.27
C GLY A 31 6.53 -12.46 -23.19
N PHE A 32 5.92 -13.64 -23.27
CA PHE A 32 6.20 -14.73 -22.32
C PHE A 32 7.58 -15.36 -22.52
N GLU A 33 8.03 -15.56 -23.76
CA GLU A 33 9.38 -16.07 -24.04
C GLU A 33 10.48 -15.12 -23.54
N SER A 34 10.18 -13.81 -23.48
CA SER A 34 11.09 -12.79 -22.95
C SER A 34 11.14 -12.72 -21.41
N LEU A 35 10.20 -13.36 -20.71
CA LEU A 35 10.20 -13.39 -19.25
C LEU A 35 11.25 -14.35 -18.71
N GLU A 36 11.87 -13.98 -17.59
CA GLU A 36 12.62 -14.93 -16.80
C GLU A 36 11.65 -15.95 -16.20
N LEU A 37 11.63 -17.16 -16.73
CA LEU A 37 10.86 -18.26 -16.14
C LEU A 37 11.25 -18.41 -14.66
N PRO A 38 10.28 -18.68 -13.76
CA PRO A 38 10.56 -18.80 -12.34
C PRO A 38 11.55 -19.96 -12.16
N GLY A 39 12.79 -19.62 -11.81
CA GLY A 39 13.82 -20.61 -11.54
C GLY A 39 13.39 -21.53 -10.39
N LYS A 40 13.94 -22.75 -10.33
CA LYS A 40 13.66 -23.71 -9.23
C LYS A 40 13.85 -23.12 -7.83
N ASN A 41 14.68 -22.08 -7.71
CA ASN A 41 14.80 -21.24 -6.52
C ASN A 41 14.23 -19.85 -6.83
N PRO A 42 13.03 -19.49 -6.35
CA PRO A 42 12.50 -18.15 -6.54
C PRO A 42 13.45 -17.14 -5.89
N LYS A 43 13.82 -16.09 -6.63
CA LYS A 43 14.67 -15.02 -6.12
C LYS A 43 13.96 -14.39 -4.92
N LYS A 44 14.54 -14.54 -3.73
CA LYS A 44 13.96 -13.98 -2.50
C LYS A 44 14.12 -12.47 -2.53
N LEU A 45 13.09 -11.78 -3.03
CA LEU A 45 13.02 -10.31 -2.97
C LEU A 45 12.93 -9.90 -1.50
N SER A 46 13.97 -9.26 -0.99
CA SER A 46 13.97 -8.65 0.33
C SER A 46 13.32 -7.28 0.24
N PRO A 47 12.15 -7.04 0.86
CA PRO A 47 11.56 -5.71 0.91
C PRO A 47 12.49 -4.77 1.70
N LEU A 48 12.70 -3.56 1.18
CA LEU A 48 13.24 -2.47 1.97
C LEU A 48 12.06 -1.76 2.64
N LEU A 49 12.04 -1.71 3.96
CA LEU A 49 10.97 -1.06 4.71
C LEU A 49 11.57 -0.10 5.72
N ARG A 50 11.04 1.12 5.76
CA ARG A 50 11.40 2.15 6.74
C ARG A 50 10.14 2.77 7.32
N ALA A 51 10.05 2.77 8.65
CA ALA A 51 9.01 3.48 9.39
C ALA A 51 9.50 4.89 9.76
N GLY A 52 8.59 5.87 9.85
CA GLY A 52 8.90 7.21 10.33
C GLY A 52 9.79 8.04 9.39
N VAL A 53 9.56 7.97 8.07
CA VAL A 53 10.38 8.68 7.06
C VAL A 53 10.15 10.19 7.06
N LEU A 54 8.92 10.61 7.32
CA LEU A 54 8.53 12.02 7.33
C LEU A 54 8.38 12.51 8.76
N THR A 55 9.06 13.61 9.10
CA THR A 55 8.99 14.26 10.42
C THR A 55 7.77 15.16 10.60
N THR A 56 7.12 15.55 9.50
CA THR A 56 5.97 16.47 9.49
C THR A 56 4.65 15.81 9.89
N VAL A 57 4.59 14.48 9.85
CA VAL A 57 3.37 13.69 10.10
C VAL A 57 3.60 12.69 11.22
N ARG A 58 2.52 12.34 11.93
CA ARG A 58 2.59 11.39 13.05
C ARG A 58 2.94 9.97 12.60
N GLY A 59 2.32 9.49 11.52
CA GLY A 59 2.59 8.18 10.96
C GLY A 59 3.04 8.27 9.52
N SER A 60 4.21 7.72 9.22
CA SER A 60 4.69 7.56 7.85
C SER A 60 5.44 6.25 7.69
N ALA A 61 5.40 5.70 6.48
CA ALA A 61 6.19 4.55 6.10
C ALA A 61 6.61 4.65 4.64
N TYR A 62 7.75 4.05 4.34
CA TYR A 62 8.27 3.90 3.01
C TYR A 62 8.62 2.43 2.78
N MET A 63 8.15 1.88 1.67
CA MET A 63 8.39 0.50 1.30
C MET A 63 8.83 0.40 -0.15
N GLU A 64 9.87 -0.39 -0.38
CA GLU A 64 10.29 -0.84 -1.69
C GLU A 64 10.15 -2.36 -1.75
N TYR A 65 9.52 -2.84 -2.81
CA TYR A 65 9.38 -4.26 -3.07
C TYR A 65 9.70 -4.53 -4.53
N GLY A 66 10.91 -5.05 -4.77
CA GLY A 66 11.48 -5.02 -6.11
C GLY A 66 11.75 -3.58 -6.53
N ASN A 67 11.24 -3.16 -7.69
CA ASN A 67 11.34 -1.78 -8.15
C ASN A 67 10.12 -0.93 -7.77
N THR A 68 9.05 -1.54 -7.26
CA THR A 68 7.84 -0.82 -6.82
C THR A 68 8.12 -0.06 -5.53
N LYS A 69 7.88 1.25 -5.54
CA LYS A 69 8.17 2.16 -4.43
C LYS A 69 6.91 2.89 -4.00
N VAL A 70 6.57 2.74 -2.73
CA VAL A 70 5.35 3.31 -2.15
C VAL A 70 5.67 4.04 -0.85
N MET A 71 5.05 5.19 -0.67
CA MET A 71 5.08 5.96 0.57
C MET A 71 3.66 6.10 1.11
N ALA A 72 3.46 5.79 2.39
CA ALA A 72 2.17 5.94 3.06
C ALA A 72 2.29 6.97 4.19
N ILE A 73 1.26 7.80 4.31
CA ILE A 73 1.09 8.81 5.35
C ILE A 73 -0.26 8.57 6.01
N VAL A 74 -0.27 8.55 7.34
CA VAL A 74 -1.49 8.45 8.14
C VAL A 74 -1.71 9.79 8.84
N ALA A 75 -2.87 10.39 8.59
CA ALA A 75 -3.30 11.56 9.34
C ALA A 75 -3.94 11.12 10.67
N PRO A 76 -3.81 11.93 11.74
CA PRO A 76 -4.56 11.69 12.97
C PRO A 76 -6.07 11.64 12.70
N PRO A 77 -6.83 10.81 13.44
CA PRO A 77 -8.28 10.76 13.33
C PRO A 77 -8.88 12.14 13.57
N HIS A 78 -9.75 12.59 12.66
CA HIS A 78 -10.43 13.89 12.76
C HIS A 78 -11.95 13.70 12.80
N GLU A 79 -12.65 14.67 13.38
CA GLU A 79 -14.10 14.58 13.56
C GLU A 79 -14.82 14.63 12.20
N LEU A 80 -15.82 13.77 12.05
CA LEU A 80 -16.62 13.70 10.83
C LEU A 80 -17.61 14.88 10.75
N MET A 81 -17.34 15.82 9.84
CA MET A 81 -18.20 16.99 9.61
C MET A 81 -19.63 16.63 9.14
N ARG A 82 -19.82 15.50 8.43
CA ARG A 82 -21.11 15.16 7.81
C ARG A 82 -22.07 14.48 8.79
N ALA A 83 -23.18 15.14 9.09
CA ALA A 83 -24.22 14.67 10.01
C ALA A 83 -24.86 13.31 9.64
N THR A 84 -24.95 12.97 8.35
CA THR A 84 -25.51 11.68 7.88
C THR A 84 -24.63 10.48 8.20
N ALA A 85 -23.32 10.69 8.34
CA ALA A 85 -22.37 9.63 8.63
C ALA A 85 -22.10 9.43 10.14
N ARG A 86 -22.62 10.32 11.00
CA ARG A 86 -22.60 10.17 12.48
C ARG A 86 -23.49 9.04 13.02
N ARG A 87 -24.28 8.39 12.16
CA ARG A 87 -25.09 7.22 12.55
C ARG A 87 -24.32 5.90 12.46
N MET A 88 -23.04 5.94 12.10
CA MET A 88 -22.20 4.76 12.07
C MET A 88 -21.70 4.48 13.48
N ASN A 89 -22.03 3.30 14.03
CA ASN A 89 -21.50 2.81 15.31
C ASN A 89 -20.00 2.40 15.21
N MET A 90 -19.27 2.94 14.23
CA MET A 90 -17.86 2.64 13.95
C MET A 90 -17.22 3.85 13.27
N GLY A 91 -15.91 4.02 13.45
CA GLY A 91 -15.10 4.98 12.70
C GLY A 91 -15.04 4.66 11.21
N VAL A 92 -14.80 5.71 10.40
CA VAL A 92 -14.71 5.61 8.93
C VAL A 92 -13.25 5.67 8.49
N ILE A 93 -12.86 4.81 7.54
CA ILE A 93 -11.49 4.78 7.01
C ILE A 93 -11.52 5.15 5.53
N ASN A 94 -10.84 6.24 5.18
CA ASN A 94 -10.72 6.70 3.81
C ASN A 94 -9.27 6.59 3.35
N CYS A 95 -9.05 5.80 2.31
CA CYS A 95 -7.75 5.67 1.67
C CYS A 95 -7.72 6.48 0.37
N PHE A 96 -6.79 7.41 0.27
CA PHE A 96 -6.50 8.18 -0.93
C PHE A 96 -5.20 7.66 -1.52
N VAL A 97 -5.22 7.33 -2.81
CA VAL A 97 -4.04 6.87 -3.54
C VAL A 97 -3.76 7.90 -4.62
N ASN A 98 -2.53 8.39 -4.66
CA ASN A 98 -2.06 9.32 -5.68
C ASN A 98 -0.83 8.72 -6.36
N PHE A 99 -0.78 8.77 -7.68
CA PHE A 99 0.44 8.46 -8.43
C PHE A 99 1.29 9.73 -8.59
N ALA A 100 2.60 9.58 -8.40
CA ALA A 100 3.53 10.63 -8.85
C ALA A 100 3.47 10.74 -10.38
N ALA A 101 3.68 11.94 -10.91
CA ALA A 101 3.60 12.19 -12.35
C ALA A 101 4.60 11.36 -13.19
N PHE A 102 5.66 10.86 -12.55
CA PHE A 102 6.68 10.00 -13.17
C PHE A 102 6.52 8.51 -12.84
N ALA A 103 5.53 8.12 -12.02
CA ALA A 103 5.37 6.74 -11.54
C ALA A 103 4.84 5.78 -12.62
N THR A 104 4.01 6.30 -13.53
CA THR A 104 3.39 5.51 -14.61
C THR A 104 3.56 6.25 -15.92
N GLY A 105 3.87 5.53 -17.01
CA GLY A 105 3.93 6.11 -18.35
C GLY A 105 2.58 6.51 -18.94
N GLU A 106 1.47 5.98 -18.41
CA GLU A 106 0.11 6.23 -18.90
C GLU A 106 -0.67 7.17 -17.96
N LEU A 107 -0.84 8.43 -18.35
CA LEU A 107 -1.48 9.45 -17.51
C LEU A 107 -3.02 9.46 -17.56
N GLU A 108 -3.64 9.00 -18.65
CA GLU A 108 -5.09 9.15 -18.85
C GLU A 108 -5.94 8.24 -17.95
N SER A 109 -5.44 7.06 -17.61
CA SER A 109 -6.14 6.05 -16.79
C SER A 109 -5.89 6.19 -15.28
N VAL A 110 -5.00 7.12 -14.88
CA VAL A 110 -4.58 7.33 -13.50
C VAL A 110 -5.74 7.60 -12.53
N PRO A 111 -6.68 8.53 -12.79
CA PRO A 111 -7.69 8.88 -11.77
C PRO A 111 -8.65 7.73 -11.46
N GLU A 112 -8.96 6.89 -12.45
CA GLU A 112 -9.80 5.71 -12.24
C GLU A 112 -9.05 4.62 -11.46
N ARG A 113 -7.77 4.43 -11.79
CA ARG A 113 -6.88 3.47 -11.12
C ARG A 113 -6.65 3.85 -9.66
N GLU A 114 -6.43 5.13 -9.37
CA GLU A 114 -6.33 5.69 -8.02
C GLU A 114 -7.57 5.40 -7.19
N LYS A 115 -8.75 5.69 -7.75
CA LYS A 115 -10.03 5.45 -7.06
C LYS A 115 -10.26 3.97 -6.79
N HIS A 116 -9.92 3.10 -7.75
CA HIS A 116 -10.05 1.66 -7.60
C HIS A 116 -9.13 1.13 -6.49
N LEU A 117 -7.85 1.50 -6.53
CA LEU A 117 -6.87 1.12 -5.51
C LEU A 117 -7.24 1.66 -4.13
N GLY A 118 -7.71 2.90 -4.03
CA GLY A 118 -8.19 3.49 -2.78
C GLY A 118 -9.34 2.69 -2.17
N SER A 119 -10.33 2.28 -2.99
CA SER A 119 -11.43 1.43 -2.52
C SER A 119 -10.95 0.06 -2.04
N MET A 120 -9.98 -0.54 -2.74
CA MET A 120 -9.43 -1.84 -2.36
C MET A 120 -8.61 -1.77 -1.08
N LEU A 121 -7.79 -0.72 -0.91
CA LEU A 121 -7.04 -0.46 0.32
C LEU A 121 -7.96 -0.20 1.51
N SER A 122 -9.00 0.61 1.34
CA SER A 122 -10.00 0.81 2.40
C SER A 122 -10.59 -0.54 2.83
N LYS A 123 -11.04 -1.37 1.90
CA LYS A 123 -11.56 -2.71 2.21
C LYS A 123 -10.54 -3.60 2.92
N ALA A 124 -9.26 -3.49 2.58
CA ALA A 124 -8.18 -4.26 3.21
C ALA A 124 -7.92 -3.85 4.67
N LEU A 125 -8.00 -2.55 4.95
CA LEU A 125 -7.61 -1.97 6.24
C LEU A 125 -8.78 -1.88 7.23
N GLU A 126 -10.02 -1.87 6.75
CA GLU A 126 -11.23 -1.92 7.56
C GLU A 126 -11.25 -3.00 8.65
N PRO A 127 -10.92 -4.28 8.37
CA PRO A 127 -10.89 -5.32 9.39
C PRO A 127 -9.65 -5.26 10.30
N VAL A 128 -8.60 -4.51 9.92
CA VAL A 128 -7.32 -4.45 10.63
C VAL A 128 -7.36 -3.43 11.77
N VAL A 129 -8.07 -2.32 11.57
CA VAL A 129 -8.11 -1.19 12.50
C VAL A 129 -9.26 -1.34 13.50
N CYS A 130 -9.03 -0.98 14.77
CA CYS A 130 -10.03 -1.03 15.84
C CYS A 130 -11.05 0.13 15.72
N ARG A 131 -11.93 0.08 14.70
CA ARG A 131 -12.90 1.17 14.40
C ARG A 131 -13.90 1.46 15.50
N THR A 132 -14.07 0.55 16.47
CA THR A 132 -14.95 0.74 17.63
C THR A 132 -14.39 1.74 18.63
N GLU A 133 -13.08 2.00 18.62
CA GLU A 133 -12.43 2.92 19.56
C GLU A 133 -12.61 4.40 19.20
N PHE A 134 -12.87 4.71 17.93
CA PHE A 134 -12.97 6.09 17.43
C PHE A 134 -14.29 6.36 16.68
N LEU A 135 -15.40 6.24 17.41
CA LEU A 135 -16.74 6.54 16.90
C LEU A 135 -16.86 7.98 16.39
N ASN A 136 -17.52 8.19 15.25
CA ASN A 136 -17.68 9.51 14.60
C ASN A 136 -16.37 10.19 14.14
N PHE A 137 -15.23 9.51 14.23
CA PHE A 137 -13.98 9.98 13.65
C PHE A 137 -13.74 9.34 12.29
N GLN A 138 -13.04 10.07 11.45
CA GLN A 138 -12.54 9.62 10.17
C GLN A 138 -11.02 9.52 10.21
N LEU A 139 -10.50 8.38 9.78
CA LEU A 139 -9.08 8.14 9.60
C LEU A 139 -8.75 8.25 8.11
N ASP A 140 -7.89 9.20 7.78
CA ASP A 140 -7.44 9.44 6.41
C ASP A 140 -6.03 8.88 6.21
N ILE A 141 -5.91 7.94 5.28
CA ILE A 141 -4.65 7.32 4.88
C ILE A 141 -4.36 7.78 3.46
N ARG A 142 -3.19 8.41 3.25
CA ARG A 142 -2.76 8.86 1.93
C ARG A 142 -1.56 8.06 1.48
N VAL A 143 -1.64 7.48 0.30
CA VAL A 143 -0.59 6.67 -0.31
C VAL A 143 -0.10 7.38 -1.55
N LEU A 144 1.19 7.65 -1.60
CA LEU A 144 1.87 8.17 -2.79
C LEU A 144 2.66 7.03 -3.43
N ILE A 145 2.35 6.74 -4.68
CA ILE A 145 3.04 5.75 -5.49
C ILE A 145 4.15 6.49 -6.25
N LEU A 146 5.40 6.10 -6.02
CA LEU A 146 6.56 6.72 -6.66
C LEU A 146 6.96 5.98 -7.93
N ASP A 147 6.87 4.65 -7.91
CA ASP A 147 7.27 3.77 -9.00
C ASP A 147 6.40 2.52 -8.97
N ASP A 148 5.85 2.12 -10.12
CA ASP A 148 4.92 0.99 -10.26
C ASP A 148 5.51 -0.08 -11.17
N ASP A 149 6.11 -1.12 -10.57
CA ASP A 149 6.67 -2.28 -11.27
C ASP A 149 5.94 -3.57 -10.90
N GLY A 150 4.63 -3.50 -10.66
CA GLY A 150 3.78 -4.63 -10.26
C GLY A 150 3.66 -4.78 -8.74
N CYS A 151 2.83 -5.72 -8.28
CA CYS A 151 2.54 -5.98 -6.86
C CYS A 151 2.20 -4.73 -6.02
N LEU A 152 1.60 -3.74 -6.67
CA LEU A 152 1.32 -2.42 -6.10
C LEU A 152 0.38 -2.48 -4.90
N LEU A 153 -0.72 -3.23 -5.02
CA LEU A 153 -1.72 -3.33 -3.96
C LEU A 153 -1.14 -3.95 -2.69
N SER A 154 -0.43 -5.07 -2.81
CA SER A 154 0.16 -5.76 -1.67
C SER A 154 1.23 -4.90 -0.99
N THR A 155 2.08 -4.24 -1.77
CA THR A 155 3.09 -3.28 -1.27
C THR A 155 2.44 -2.10 -0.55
N ALA A 156 1.36 -1.54 -1.11
CA ALA A 156 0.62 -0.44 -0.48
C ALA A 156 -0.06 -0.87 0.83
N ILE A 157 -0.68 -2.05 0.90
CA ILE A 157 -1.28 -2.57 2.14
C ILE A 157 -0.22 -2.70 3.24
N ASN A 158 0.94 -3.29 2.91
CA ASN A 158 2.05 -3.46 3.84
C ASN A 158 2.58 -2.10 4.35
N CYS A 159 2.77 -1.15 3.44
CA CYS A 159 3.23 0.19 3.78
C CYS A 159 2.24 0.93 4.69
N CYS A 160 0.94 0.85 4.38
CA CYS A 160 -0.13 1.42 5.21
C CYS A 160 -0.18 0.78 6.60
N GLY A 161 -0.05 -0.56 6.69
CA GLY A 161 -0.02 -1.29 7.96
C GLY A 161 1.09 -0.78 8.89
N VAL A 162 2.28 -0.55 8.33
CA VAL A 162 3.42 -0.01 9.09
C VAL A 162 3.18 1.44 9.52
N ALA A 163 2.64 2.28 8.62
CA ALA A 163 2.35 3.67 8.92
C ALA A 163 1.26 3.82 10.00
N LEU A 164 0.28 2.92 10.04
CA LEU A 164 -0.77 2.88 11.07
C LEU A 164 -0.19 2.62 12.46
N VAL A 165 0.73 1.66 12.55
CA VAL A 165 1.41 1.33 13.82
C VAL A 165 2.34 2.44 14.26
N GLU A 166 3.10 3.06 13.35
CA GLU A 166 3.94 4.23 13.66
C GLU A 166 3.10 5.42 14.15
N CYS A 167 1.90 5.61 13.61
CA CYS A 167 0.98 6.65 14.07
C CYS A 167 0.41 6.38 15.48
N GLY A 168 0.56 5.16 16.00
CA GLY A 168 -0.05 4.73 17.26
C GLY A 168 -1.56 4.48 17.16
N ILE A 169 -2.07 4.15 15.98
CA ILE A 169 -3.48 3.77 15.81
C ILE A 169 -3.66 2.31 16.24
N SER A 170 -4.66 2.07 17.07
CA SER A 170 -5.02 0.73 17.53
C SER A 170 -5.39 -0.18 16.35
N THR A 171 -4.63 -1.25 16.20
CA THR A 171 -4.82 -2.30 15.19
C THR A 171 -4.94 -3.65 15.89
N TYR A 172 -5.78 -4.55 15.36
CA TYR A 172 -5.95 -5.90 15.91
C TYR A 172 -4.71 -6.77 15.69
N ASP A 173 -4.06 -6.63 14.52
CA ASP A 173 -2.83 -7.33 14.17
C ASP A 173 -2.06 -6.54 13.09
N LEU A 174 -0.82 -6.95 12.84
CA LEU A 174 -0.02 -6.48 11.71
C LEU A 174 -0.54 -7.10 10.42
N VAL A 175 -1.04 -6.25 9.52
CA VAL A 175 -1.45 -6.68 8.18
C VAL A 175 -0.22 -6.96 7.31
N THR A 176 -0.26 -8.08 6.60
CA THR A 176 0.71 -8.42 5.56
C THR A 176 -0.01 -8.87 4.31
N ALA A 177 0.50 -8.46 3.15
CA ALA A 177 -0.07 -8.80 1.87
C ALA A 177 1.02 -9.19 0.88
N SER A 178 0.69 -10.12 0.01
CA SER A 178 1.51 -10.55 -1.11
C SER A 178 0.63 -10.94 -2.28
N THR A 179 1.25 -10.98 -3.46
CA THR A 179 0.58 -11.27 -4.72
C THR A 179 1.26 -12.46 -5.37
N ALA A 180 0.48 -13.42 -5.84
CA ALA A 180 0.96 -14.53 -6.64
C ALA A 180 0.16 -14.61 -7.94
N CYS A 181 0.84 -15.02 -9.00
CA CYS A 181 0.29 -15.17 -10.33
C CYS A 181 0.54 -16.59 -10.82
N ILE A 182 -0.38 -17.13 -11.61
CA ILE A 182 -0.14 -18.29 -12.45
C ILE A 182 -0.36 -17.92 -13.91
N TYR A 183 0.56 -18.38 -14.75
CA TYR A 183 0.43 -18.28 -16.19
C TYR A 183 1.11 -19.49 -16.84
N ARG A 184 0.36 -20.24 -17.67
CA ARG A 184 0.84 -21.47 -18.35
C ARG A 184 1.48 -22.50 -17.41
N ASP A 185 0.77 -22.80 -16.31
CA ASP A 185 1.25 -23.70 -15.25
C ASP A 185 2.51 -23.23 -14.49
N ASN A 186 3.05 -22.06 -14.81
CA ASN A 186 4.15 -21.45 -14.09
C ASN A 186 3.62 -20.48 -13.05
N VAL A 187 4.07 -20.66 -11.81
CA VAL A 187 3.70 -19.81 -10.68
C VAL A 187 4.76 -18.73 -10.49
N PHE A 188 4.31 -17.48 -10.55
CA PHE A 188 5.11 -16.28 -10.30
C PHE A 188 4.76 -15.73 -8.92
N LEU A 189 5.75 -15.56 -8.06
CA LEU A 189 5.59 -14.99 -6.73
C LEU A 189 6.04 -13.53 -6.77
N ASN A 190 5.16 -12.61 -6.39
CA ASN A 190 5.34 -11.16 -6.50
C ASN A 190 5.60 -10.74 -7.94
N PRO A 191 4.57 -10.80 -8.79
CA PRO A 191 4.75 -10.57 -10.20
C PRO A 191 5.18 -9.13 -10.51
N THR A 192 6.01 -8.98 -11.53
CA THR A 192 6.47 -7.69 -12.06
C THR A 192 5.37 -7.06 -12.93
N ALA A 193 5.43 -5.76 -13.21
CA ALA A 193 4.45 -5.07 -14.07
C ALA A 193 4.25 -5.77 -15.42
N LYS A 194 5.32 -6.25 -16.04
CA LYS A 194 5.27 -7.02 -17.30
C LYS A 194 4.46 -8.31 -17.16
N GLU A 195 4.62 -9.02 -16.06
CA GLU A 195 3.91 -10.28 -15.79
C GLU A 195 2.42 -10.02 -15.52
N GLU A 196 2.10 -8.95 -14.76
CA GLU A 196 0.71 -8.51 -14.56
C GLU A 196 0.04 -8.03 -15.87
N GLU A 197 0.80 -7.35 -16.73
CA GLU A 197 0.31 -6.88 -18.03
C GLU A 197 0.04 -8.06 -18.98
N LEU A 198 0.93 -9.05 -19.02
CA LEU A 198 0.73 -10.28 -19.78
C LEU A 198 -0.55 -11.00 -19.34
N LEU A 199 -0.82 -11.10 -18.03
CA LEU A 199 -2.08 -11.65 -17.53
C LEU A 199 -3.30 -10.84 -17.97
N ARG A 200 -3.21 -9.51 -17.99
CA ARG A 200 -4.32 -8.64 -18.43
C ARG A 200 -4.62 -8.83 -19.91
N LYS A 201 -3.60 -8.91 -20.76
CA LYS A 201 -3.73 -9.13 -22.20
C LYS A 201 -4.34 -10.49 -22.52
N HIS A 202 -4.09 -11.51 -21.69
CA HIS A 202 -4.67 -12.85 -21.86
C HIS A 202 -6.15 -12.99 -21.47
N ARG A 203 -6.77 -11.97 -20.83
CA ARG A 203 -8.19 -12.04 -20.43
C ARG A 203 -9.18 -12.18 -21.61
N GLY A 204 -8.74 -11.98 -22.85
CA GLY A 204 -9.61 -12.06 -24.04
C GLY A 204 -9.69 -13.41 -24.77
N GLY A 205 -8.88 -14.41 -24.42
CA GLY A 205 -8.52 -15.44 -25.42
C GLY A 205 -9.29 -16.77 -25.48
N HIS A 206 -10.13 -17.17 -24.51
CA HIS A 206 -10.56 -18.58 -24.49
C HIS A 206 -11.92 -18.87 -23.83
N ALA A 207 -12.95 -18.06 -24.09
CA ALA A 207 -14.30 -18.34 -23.58
C ALA A 207 -15.20 -19.14 -24.54
N LEU A 208 -14.93 -19.22 -25.85
CA LEU A 208 -15.78 -19.99 -26.78
C LEU A 208 -14.97 -20.57 -27.93
N ALA A 209 -14.76 -21.89 -27.89
CA ALA A 209 -14.30 -22.68 -29.03
C ALA A 209 -15.32 -22.60 -30.16
N GLY A 210 -14.86 -22.21 -31.35
CA GLY A 210 -15.67 -22.26 -32.56
C GLY A 210 -15.09 -21.50 -33.74
N SER A 211 -13.86 -21.81 -34.18
CA SER A 211 -13.49 -21.69 -35.59
C SER A 211 -12.16 -22.40 -35.86
N GLU A 212 -12.18 -23.27 -36.86
CA GLU A 212 -11.12 -24.19 -37.23
C GLU A 212 -10.07 -23.51 -38.11
N ASN A 213 -8.79 -23.84 -37.88
CA ASN A 213 -7.73 -24.09 -38.88
C ASN A 213 -6.33 -23.72 -38.36
N SER A 214 -5.82 -24.54 -37.44
CA SER A 214 -4.39 -24.84 -37.40
C SER A 214 -4.17 -26.25 -36.90
N SER A 215 -3.40 -27.01 -37.66
CA SER A 215 -3.18 -28.44 -37.54
C SER A 215 -2.24 -28.78 -36.37
N SER A 216 -2.74 -28.67 -35.15
CA SER A 216 -2.18 -29.36 -33.98
C SER A 216 -3.30 -29.81 -33.06
N THR A 217 -3.57 -31.11 -33.11
CA THR A 217 -4.60 -31.84 -32.39
C THR A 217 -4.31 -31.84 -30.88
N THR A 218 -4.59 -30.74 -30.20
CA THR A 218 -4.88 -30.71 -28.77
C THR A 218 -6.02 -29.73 -28.55
N THR A 219 -7.24 -30.23 -28.39
CA THR A 219 -8.33 -29.51 -27.73
C THR A 219 -7.87 -29.22 -26.30
N GLY A 220 -7.10 -28.14 -26.13
CA GLY A 220 -6.51 -27.77 -24.84
C GLY A 220 -7.60 -27.34 -23.88
N ALA A 221 -7.58 -27.89 -22.66
CA ALA A 221 -8.39 -27.38 -21.56
C ALA A 221 -8.17 -25.86 -21.39
N PRO A 222 -9.15 -25.10 -20.89
CA PRO A 222 -8.96 -23.67 -20.62
C PRO A 222 -7.72 -23.48 -19.76
N GLN A 223 -6.71 -22.81 -20.32
CA GLN A 223 -5.43 -22.67 -19.65
C GLN A 223 -5.57 -21.71 -18.47
N GLU A 224 -5.10 -22.15 -17.30
CA GLU A 224 -5.19 -21.37 -16.08
C GLU A 224 -4.31 -20.12 -16.18
N HIS A 225 -4.94 -18.98 -15.91
CA HIS A 225 -4.27 -17.69 -15.87
C HIS A 225 -4.96 -16.83 -14.83
N GLY A 226 -4.23 -16.41 -13.81
CA GLY A 226 -4.83 -15.62 -12.78
C GLY A 226 -3.85 -15.06 -11.78
N LEU A 227 -4.30 -14.03 -11.09
CA LEU A 227 -3.57 -13.32 -10.06
C LEU A 227 -4.40 -13.30 -8.79
N ILE A 228 -3.75 -13.63 -7.68
CA ILE A 228 -4.31 -13.61 -6.35
C ILE A 228 -3.49 -12.64 -5.51
N THR A 229 -4.16 -11.65 -4.92
CA THR A 229 -3.57 -10.81 -3.87
C THR A 229 -4.29 -11.09 -2.57
N THR A 230 -3.54 -11.54 -1.57
CA THR A 230 -4.09 -11.89 -0.24
C THR A 230 -3.42 -11.06 0.83
N ALA A 231 -4.24 -10.37 1.62
CA ALA A 231 -3.86 -9.72 2.86
C ALA A 231 -4.31 -10.59 4.04
N SER A 232 -3.40 -10.88 4.96
CA SER A 232 -3.63 -11.74 6.11
C SER A 232 -3.13 -11.12 7.42
N MET A 233 -3.82 -11.45 8.49
CA MET A 233 -3.48 -11.21 9.89
C MET A 233 -3.10 -12.56 10.51
N ASP A 234 -1.80 -12.78 10.67
CA ASP A 234 -1.23 -14.08 11.02
C ASP A 234 -1.44 -14.47 12.50
N THR A 235 -1.63 -13.52 13.43
CA THR A 235 -1.93 -13.84 14.85
C THR A 235 -3.21 -14.64 14.99
N PHE A 236 -4.21 -14.33 14.17
CA PHE A 236 -5.53 -14.96 14.21
C PHE A 236 -5.78 -15.90 13.03
N ASP A 237 -4.79 -16.07 12.14
CA ASP A 237 -4.90 -16.80 10.87
C ASP A 237 -6.12 -16.34 10.03
N GLN A 238 -6.35 -15.02 10.01
CA GLN A 238 -7.49 -14.40 9.34
C GLN A 238 -7.07 -13.73 8.03
N LEU A 239 -7.91 -13.86 7.01
CA LEU A 239 -7.76 -13.10 5.77
C LEU A 239 -8.50 -11.76 5.91
N ALA A 240 -7.76 -10.66 5.80
CA ALA A 240 -8.32 -9.31 5.77
C ALA A 240 -8.95 -9.03 4.40
N GLN A 241 -8.26 -9.44 3.32
CA GLN A 241 -8.76 -9.29 1.96
C GLN A 241 -8.16 -10.38 1.06
N CYS A 242 -8.97 -10.90 0.15
CA CYS A 242 -8.49 -11.70 -0.96
C CYS A 242 -9.09 -11.14 -2.25
N GLN A 243 -8.25 -10.81 -3.22
CA GLN A 243 -8.67 -10.41 -4.55
C GLN A 243 -8.14 -11.42 -5.56
N GLN A 244 -9.07 -11.99 -6.32
CA GLN A 244 -8.77 -12.82 -7.46
C GLN A 244 -9.03 -12.05 -8.76
N CYS A 245 -8.18 -12.29 -9.74
CA CYS A 245 -8.30 -11.79 -11.09
C CYS A 245 -7.97 -12.94 -12.06
N GLY A 246 -8.83 -13.21 -13.04
CA GLY A 246 -8.59 -14.28 -14.03
C GLY A 246 -9.23 -15.63 -13.66
N TYR A 247 -8.88 -16.66 -14.43
CA TYR A 247 -9.41 -18.01 -14.33
C TYR A 247 -8.43 -18.96 -13.63
N LEU A 248 -8.86 -19.52 -12.50
CA LEU A 248 -8.09 -20.40 -11.63
C LEU A 248 -8.91 -21.63 -11.27
N SER A 249 -8.32 -22.81 -11.37
CA SER A 249 -8.97 -24.00 -10.79
C SER A 249 -8.92 -23.94 -9.26
N PRO A 250 -9.85 -24.62 -8.56
CA PRO A 250 -9.86 -24.64 -7.10
C PRO A 250 -8.56 -25.20 -6.50
N GLY A 251 -7.96 -26.22 -7.14
CA GLY A 251 -6.71 -26.81 -6.67
C GLY A 251 -5.53 -25.84 -6.77
N THR A 252 -5.43 -25.09 -7.87
CA THR A 252 -4.42 -24.06 -8.04
C THR A 252 -4.65 -22.87 -7.13
N TYR A 253 -5.91 -22.46 -6.94
CA TYR A 253 -6.27 -21.38 -6.03
C TYR A 253 -5.74 -21.64 -4.61
N VAL A 254 -5.96 -22.86 -4.08
CA VAL A 254 -5.45 -23.24 -2.76
C VAL A 254 -3.92 -23.21 -2.72
N LYS A 255 -3.24 -23.76 -3.74
CA LYS A 255 -1.77 -23.72 -3.82
C LYS A 255 -1.22 -22.30 -3.80
N LEU A 256 -1.82 -21.39 -4.59
CA LEU A 256 -1.40 -19.99 -4.65
C LEU A 256 -1.65 -19.29 -3.30
N LEU A 257 -2.78 -19.56 -2.66
CA LEU A 257 -3.10 -19.04 -1.34
C LEU A 257 -2.10 -19.52 -0.28
N ASP A 258 -1.70 -20.79 -0.31
CA ASP A 258 -0.68 -21.31 0.60
C ASP A 258 0.67 -20.61 0.39
N TYR A 259 1.06 -20.37 -0.87
CA TYR A 259 2.29 -19.63 -1.18
C TYR A 259 2.24 -18.18 -0.69
N THR A 260 1.14 -17.47 -0.92
CA THR A 260 1.02 -16.07 -0.46
C THR A 260 0.94 -15.98 1.06
N LEU A 261 0.26 -16.90 1.73
CA LEU A 261 0.25 -16.96 3.19
C LEU A 261 1.65 -17.23 3.77
N ALA A 262 2.43 -18.13 3.16
CA ALA A 262 3.81 -18.38 3.58
C ALA A 262 4.70 -17.13 3.42
N ILE A 263 4.53 -16.38 2.33
CA ILE A 263 5.23 -15.10 2.12
C ILE A 263 4.81 -14.06 3.16
N ASN A 264 3.51 -13.94 3.43
CA ASN A 264 2.97 -13.00 4.42
C ASN A 264 3.57 -13.24 5.81
N LYS A 265 3.71 -14.51 6.23
CA LYS A 265 4.40 -14.87 7.48
C LYS A 265 5.84 -14.40 7.52
N SER A 266 6.58 -14.53 6.40
CA SER A 266 7.95 -14.02 6.29
C SER A 266 8.00 -12.49 6.33
N LEU A 267 7.11 -11.80 5.60
CA LEU A 267 7.02 -10.34 5.57
C LEU A 267 6.71 -9.76 6.96
N ARG A 268 5.84 -10.43 7.71
CA ARG A 268 5.48 -10.03 9.07
C ARG A 268 6.68 -10.00 10.00
N GLN A 269 7.57 -10.99 9.90
CA GLN A 269 8.80 -11.01 10.70
C GLN A 269 9.70 -9.82 10.38
N ILE A 270 9.76 -9.40 9.11
CA ILE A 270 10.52 -8.23 8.68
C ILE A 270 9.89 -6.94 9.23
N ILE A 271 8.58 -6.77 9.03
CA ILE A 271 7.83 -5.61 9.56
C ILE A 271 8.02 -5.49 11.07
N ARG A 272 7.86 -6.59 11.80
CA ARG A 272 8.04 -6.61 13.26
C ARG A 272 9.44 -6.18 13.69
N ARG A 273 10.48 -6.63 12.98
CA ARG A 273 11.87 -6.22 13.24
C ARG A 273 12.07 -4.72 13.00
N VAL A 274 11.54 -4.18 11.91
CA VAL A 274 11.64 -2.75 11.57
C VAL A 274 10.93 -1.89 12.62
N LEU A 275 9.70 -2.24 12.98
CA LEU A 275 8.95 -1.52 14.02
C LEU A 275 9.63 -1.58 15.38
N THR A 276 10.15 -2.76 15.78
CA THR A 276 10.86 -2.90 17.05
C THR A 276 12.15 -2.08 17.07
N ALA A 277 12.89 -2.03 15.96
CA ALA A 277 14.08 -1.19 15.84
C ALA A 277 13.71 0.29 15.97
N ARG A 278 12.65 0.73 15.28
CA ARG A 278 12.18 2.11 15.34
C ARG A 278 11.75 2.54 16.74
N ILE A 279 11.02 1.68 17.45
CA ILE A 279 10.60 1.95 18.84
C ILE A 279 11.81 2.07 19.77
N LYS A 280 12.86 1.25 19.57
CA LYS A 280 14.10 1.36 20.35
C LYS A 280 14.81 2.68 20.10
N GLU A 281 14.93 3.08 18.84
CA GLU A 281 15.52 4.38 18.48
C GLU A 281 14.73 5.56 19.09
N GLN A 282 13.39 5.52 19.01
CA GLN A 282 12.54 6.53 19.66
C GLN A 282 12.73 6.56 21.17
N HIS A 283 12.76 5.39 21.81
CA HIS A 283 12.95 5.30 23.25
C HIS A 283 14.31 5.88 23.69
N GLU A 284 15.38 5.63 22.94
CA GLU A 284 16.70 6.20 23.22
C GLU A 284 16.71 7.73 23.09
N LEU A 285 15.99 8.28 22.11
CA LEU A 285 15.83 9.73 21.95
C LEU A 285 15.03 10.33 23.10
N ASP A 286 13.89 9.74 23.47
CA ASP A 286 13.06 10.21 24.59
C ASP A 286 13.83 10.23 25.92
N VAL A 287 14.70 9.25 26.15
CA VAL A 287 15.55 9.19 27.36
C VAL A 287 16.58 10.31 27.36
N ARG A 288 17.16 10.63 26.21
CA ARG A 288 18.13 11.74 26.07
C ARG A 288 17.44 13.09 26.29
N GLU A 289 16.30 13.32 25.65
CA GLU A 289 15.53 14.56 25.81
C GLU A 289 15.13 14.78 27.28
N LYS A 290 14.66 13.74 27.97
CA LYS A 290 14.35 13.84 29.41
C LYS A 290 15.56 14.15 30.28
N ALA A 291 16.74 13.60 29.95
CA ALA A 291 17.96 13.89 30.68
C ALA A 291 18.42 15.35 30.47
N GLU A 292 18.29 15.86 29.25
CA GLU A 292 18.57 17.26 28.91
C GLU A 292 17.59 18.21 29.62
N SER A 293 16.28 17.95 29.57
CA SER A 293 15.28 18.75 30.29
C SER A 293 15.51 18.75 31.80
N ALA A 294 15.91 17.62 32.39
CA ALA A 294 16.22 17.54 33.82
C ALA A 294 17.46 18.37 34.20
N LEU A 295 18.46 18.45 33.31
CA LEU A 295 19.63 19.31 33.50
C LEU A 295 19.25 20.79 33.39
N GLU A 296 18.37 21.15 32.45
CA GLU A 296 17.85 22.51 32.29
C GLU A 296 17.04 22.95 33.51
N ASP A 297 16.19 22.07 34.05
CA ASP A 297 15.42 22.33 35.27
C ASP A 297 16.34 22.57 36.48
N GLN A 298 17.41 21.78 36.61
CA GLN A 298 18.44 21.98 37.65
C GLN A 298 19.13 23.34 37.49
N ARG A 299 19.52 23.70 36.25
CA ARG A 299 20.14 24.99 35.95
C ARG A 299 19.21 26.15 36.27
N LEU A 300 17.91 26.04 35.94
CA LEU A 300 16.91 27.06 36.24
C LEU A 300 16.69 27.18 37.76
N ALA A 301 16.68 26.07 38.49
CA ALA A 301 16.57 26.08 39.96
C ALA A 301 17.74 26.81 40.61
N GLU A 302 18.98 26.57 40.16
CA GLU A 302 20.16 27.30 40.64
C GLU A 302 20.08 28.81 40.35
N ILE A 303 19.60 29.20 39.16
CA ILE A 303 19.41 30.61 38.80
C ILE A 303 18.37 31.26 39.70
N ILE A 304 17.23 30.59 39.93
CA ILE A 304 16.16 31.09 40.82
C ILE A 304 16.70 31.26 42.25
N GLU A 305 17.50 30.31 42.74
CA GLU A 305 18.11 30.42 44.06
C GLU A 305 19.09 31.60 44.15
N ARG A 306 19.91 31.84 43.12
CA ARG A 306 20.80 33.02 43.04
C ARG A 306 20.01 34.33 43.05
N LEU A 307 18.95 34.41 42.25
CA LEU A 307 18.06 35.58 42.19
C LEU A 307 17.36 35.86 43.53
N GLY A 308 16.92 34.81 44.22
CA GLY A 308 16.31 34.93 45.55
C GLY A 308 17.28 35.47 46.62
N ARG A 309 18.58 35.19 46.50
CA ARG A 309 19.61 35.68 47.43
C ARG A 309 20.08 37.11 47.13
N GLN A 310 20.15 37.51 45.86
CA GLN A 310 20.62 38.85 45.47
C GLN A 310 19.53 39.93 45.47
N GLY A 311 18.25 39.54 45.54
CA GLY A 311 17.14 40.47 45.35
C GLY A 311 17.02 40.87 43.87
N LEU A 312 15.79 40.98 43.38
CA LEU A 312 15.50 41.20 41.95
C LEU A 312 16.17 42.48 41.39
N ASP A 313 16.35 43.49 42.23
CA ASP A 313 16.86 44.81 41.84
C ASP A 313 18.38 44.86 41.58
N GLU A 314 19.20 44.08 42.30
CA GLU A 314 20.65 44.03 42.05
C GLU A 314 20.98 43.27 40.76
N PHE A 315 20.22 42.21 40.46
CA PHE A 315 20.41 41.42 39.24
C PHE A 315 20.02 42.20 37.98
N ILE A 316 18.90 42.92 38.00
CA ILE A 316 18.48 43.81 36.91
C ILE A 316 19.53 44.89 36.66
N GLN A 317 20.09 45.52 37.71
CA GLN A 317 21.13 46.53 37.55
C GLN A 317 22.48 45.98 37.07
N SER A 318 22.83 44.74 37.43
CA SER A 318 24.06 44.09 36.95
C SER A 318 23.98 43.70 35.48
N THR A 319 22.83 43.18 35.03
CA THR A 319 22.63 42.72 33.64
C THR A 319 22.50 43.91 32.67
N ILE A 320 21.84 45.01 33.08
CA ILE A 320 21.77 46.25 32.28
C ILE A 320 23.14 46.92 32.10
N LYS A 321 24.08 46.72 33.04
CA LYS A 321 25.47 47.21 32.91
C LYS A 321 26.32 46.39 31.93
N GLU A 322 25.94 45.15 31.66
CA GLU A 322 26.70 44.23 30.81
C GLU A 322 26.23 44.20 29.34
N ASP A 323 25.12 44.87 28.99
CA ASP A 323 24.75 45.04 27.58
C ASP A 323 25.76 45.94 26.84
N PRO A 324 26.54 45.41 25.87
CA PRO A 324 27.53 46.19 25.13
C PRO A 324 26.89 47.21 24.16
N PHE A 325 25.55 47.24 24.06
CA PHE A 325 24.80 48.10 23.15
C PHE A 325 24.24 49.38 23.80
N VAL A 326 24.38 49.56 25.12
CA VAL A 326 23.89 50.77 25.82
C VAL A 326 24.97 51.86 25.96
N LYS A 327 26.23 51.56 25.63
CA LYS A 327 27.30 52.57 25.50
C LYS A 327 27.58 52.89 24.03
N ARG A 328 26.71 53.68 23.41
CA ARG A 328 27.05 54.58 22.30
C ARG A 328 26.07 55.74 22.24
#